data_AF-A0A2I0I4R4-F1
#
_entry.id   AF-A0A2I0I4R4-F1
#
_cell.length_a   1.000
_cell.length_b   1.000
_cell.length_c   1.000
_cell.angle_alpha   90.00
_cell.angle_beta   90.00
_cell.angle_gamma   90.00
#
_symmetry.space_group_name_H-M   'P 1'
#
loop_
_entity.id
_entity.type
_entity.pdbx_description
1 polymer ?
#
loop_
_entity_poly.entity_id
_entity_poly.type
_entity_poly.pdbx_seq_one_letter_code
_entity_poly.pdbx_strand_id
1 'polypeptide(L)'
;MDGCFDLMHYGHANALRQAKALGDELVVGVVSDEEIVANKGPPVLSMEERLALVSGLKWVDEVIPNAPYAINEQFMRSLFNEHKIDYIIHGDDPCLLPDGTDAYALAKKAGRYKQIKRTEGVSSTDIVGRILSSAEHTLVSEKGDESSLNHKQCEGSHISQFLPTSRRIVQFSNGKGPGPNARVVYIDGAFDLFHAGHVEILKSARQLGDFLLVGIYPDHTVR
;
A
#
# COMPACT_ATOMS: atom_id res chain seq x y z
N MET A 1 8.00 -11.04 -0.96
CA MET A 1 6.64 -10.77 -1.49
C MET A 1 6.79 -9.85 -2.67
N ASP A 2 6.04 -10.01 -3.74
CA ASP A 2 6.12 -9.16 -4.92
C ASP A 2 4.75 -8.56 -5.26
N GLY A 3 4.76 -7.49 -6.05
CA GLY A 3 3.53 -6.83 -6.45
C GLY A 3 3.76 -5.55 -7.25
N CYS A 4 2.67 -5.05 -7.81
CA CYS A 4 2.66 -3.75 -8.49
C CYS A 4 2.82 -2.61 -7.48
N PHE A 5 2.10 -2.68 -6.35
CA PHE A 5 2.02 -1.63 -5.31
C PHE A 5 1.56 -0.26 -5.83
N ASP A 6 0.77 -0.25 -6.90
CA ASP A 6 0.14 0.95 -7.43
C ASP A 6 -1.05 1.40 -6.55
N LEU A 7 -1.22 2.72 -6.42
CA LEU A 7 -2.12 3.35 -5.45
C LEU A 7 -2.00 2.70 -4.05
N MET A 8 -0.76 2.65 -3.54
CA MET A 8 -0.44 1.96 -2.29
C MET A 8 -1.31 2.44 -1.13
N HIS A 9 -1.75 1.50 -0.29
CA HIS A 9 -2.74 1.75 0.76
C HIS A 9 -2.52 0.81 1.95
N TYR A 10 -3.27 1.01 3.05
CA TYR A 10 -3.07 0.24 4.29
C TYR A 10 -3.25 -1.28 4.10
N GLY A 11 -4.05 -1.71 3.12
CA GLY A 11 -4.15 -3.12 2.71
C GLY A 11 -2.81 -3.73 2.26
N HIS A 12 -2.05 -3.04 1.41
CA HIS A 12 -0.69 -3.43 1.02
C HIS A 12 0.25 -3.44 2.22
N ALA A 13 0.21 -2.38 3.05
CA ALA A 13 1.02 -2.28 4.26
C ALA A 13 0.74 -3.42 5.25
N ASN A 14 -0.53 -3.81 5.45
CA ASN A 14 -0.89 -4.95 6.29
C ASN A 14 -0.47 -6.29 5.66
N ALA A 15 -0.48 -6.42 4.33
CA ALA A 15 0.03 -7.61 3.68
C ALA A 15 1.54 -7.77 3.92
N LEU A 16 2.31 -6.70 3.75
CA LEU A 16 3.74 -6.69 4.04
C LEU A 16 4.05 -6.91 5.54
N ARG A 17 3.25 -6.34 6.45
CA ARG A 17 3.32 -6.66 7.89
C ARG A 17 3.10 -8.15 8.16
N GLN A 18 2.09 -8.76 7.53
CA GLN A 18 1.83 -10.20 7.68
C GLN A 18 2.98 -11.02 7.12
N ALA A 19 3.54 -10.64 5.97
CA ALA A 19 4.69 -11.32 5.38
C ALA A 19 5.93 -11.24 6.29
N LYS A 20 6.25 -10.04 6.82
CA LYS A 20 7.35 -9.85 7.79
C LYS A 20 7.14 -10.63 9.08
N ALA A 21 5.91 -10.92 9.49
CA ALA A 21 5.66 -11.73 10.68
C ALA A 21 5.94 -13.24 10.46
N LEU A 22 6.19 -13.69 9.22
CA LEU A 22 6.47 -15.10 8.89
C LEU A 22 7.97 -15.42 8.78
N GLY A 23 8.86 -14.44 9.00
CA GLY A 23 10.31 -14.60 8.94
C GLY A 23 11.04 -13.42 9.59
N ASP A 24 12.37 -13.44 9.54
CA ASP A 24 13.20 -12.41 10.16
C ASP A 24 13.48 -11.22 9.22
N GLU A 25 13.50 -11.47 7.91
CA GLU A 25 13.71 -10.48 6.84
C GLU A 25 12.62 -10.58 5.77
N LEU A 26 12.24 -9.44 5.21
CA LEU A 26 11.27 -9.28 4.15
C LEU A 26 11.88 -8.50 2.98
N VAL A 27 12.13 -9.23 1.91
CA VAL A 27 12.49 -8.67 0.60
C VAL A 27 11.22 -8.50 -0.25
N VAL A 28 11.08 -7.31 -0.86
CA VAL A 28 9.92 -6.95 -1.67
C VAL A 28 10.30 -6.72 -3.13
N GLY A 29 9.71 -7.50 -4.04
CA GLY A 29 9.86 -7.29 -5.48
C GLY A 29 8.83 -6.29 -6.00
N VAL A 30 9.27 -5.20 -6.60
CA VAL A 30 8.38 -4.23 -7.25
C VAL A 30 8.36 -4.51 -8.75
N VAL A 31 7.19 -4.87 -9.28
CA VAL A 31 7.04 -5.26 -10.68
C VAL A 31 7.31 -4.07 -11.60
N SER A 32 7.99 -4.30 -12.73
CA SER A 32 8.29 -3.26 -13.72
C SER A 32 7.03 -2.74 -14.45
N ASP A 33 7.09 -1.52 -14.98
CA ASP A 33 5.96 -0.92 -15.71
C ASP A 33 5.59 -1.74 -16.96
N GLU A 34 6.58 -2.27 -17.68
CA GLU A 34 6.38 -3.09 -18.87
C GLU A 34 5.64 -4.39 -18.55
N GLU A 35 6.02 -5.05 -17.47
CA GLU A 35 5.38 -6.28 -16.98
C GLU A 35 3.94 -6.01 -16.52
N ILE A 36 3.69 -4.87 -15.86
CA ILE A 36 2.35 -4.46 -15.43
C ILE A 36 1.44 -4.19 -16.64
N VAL A 37 1.94 -3.43 -17.63
CA VAL A 37 1.20 -3.11 -18.87
C VAL A 37 0.82 -4.39 -19.62
N ALA A 38 1.73 -5.35 -19.72
CA ALA A 38 1.49 -6.60 -20.43
C ALA A 38 0.40 -7.49 -19.78
N ASN A 39 0.20 -7.39 -18.46
CA ASN A 39 -0.64 -8.34 -17.70
C ASN A 39 -1.94 -7.75 -17.13
N LYS A 40 -2.03 -6.42 -16.93
CA LYS A 40 -3.18 -5.78 -16.27
C LYS A 40 -3.67 -4.53 -16.98
N GLY A 41 -2.72 -3.65 -17.33
CA GLY A 41 -2.97 -2.27 -17.71
C GLY A 41 -1.92 -1.35 -17.07
N PRO A 42 -1.73 -0.12 -17.58
CA PRO A 42 -0.66 0.76 -17.11
C PRO A 42 -0.87 1.17 -15.65
N PRO A 43 0.20 1.24 -14.84
CA PRO A 43 0.10 1.75 -13.47
C PRO A 43 -0.15 3.26 -13.48
N VAL A 44 -0.79 3.76 -12.42
CA VAL A 44 -0.99 5.20 -12.20
C VAL A 44 0.30 5.84 -11.68
N LEU A 45 0.97 5.19 -10.74
CA LEU A 45 2.23 5.63 -10.16
C LEU A 45 3.42 5.14 -10.97
N SER A 46 4.41 6.01 -11.13
CA SER A 46 5.71 5.65 -11.73
C SER A 46 6.45 4.60 -10.88
N MET A 47 7.39 3.87 -11.51
CA MET A 47 8.27 2.94 -10.79
C MET A 47 8.97 3.59 -9.59
N GLU A 48 9.45 4.82 -9.73
CA GLU A 48 10.13 5.56 -8.65
C GLU A 48 9.20 5.83 -7.46
N GLU A 49 7.96 6.25 -7.72
CA GLU A 49 6.97 6.50 -6.67
C GLU A 49 6.59 5.19 -5.94
N ARG A 50 6.42 4.10 -6.70
CA ARG A 50 6.12 2.77 -6.13
C ARG A 50 7.27 2.27 -5.25
N LEU A 51 8.52 2.42 -5.71
CA LEU A 51 9.72 2.10 -4.93
C LEU A 51 9.82 2.95 -3.66
N ALA A 52 9.58 4.27 -3.74
CA ALA A 52 9.65 5.17 -2.59
C ALA A 52 8.63 4.77 -1.52
N LEU A 53 7.40 4.42 -1.93
CA LEU A 53 6.34 3.98 -1.03
C LEU A 53 6.65 2.65 -0.34
N VAL A 54 7.08 1.64 -1.11
CA VAL A 54 7.42 0.32 -0.58
C VAL A 54 8.61 0.41 0.37
N SER A 55 9.68 1.12 -0.02
CA SER A 55 10.88 1.29 0.80
C SER A 55 10.63 2.13 2.06
N GLY A 56 9.58 2.95 2.07
CA GLY A 56 9.18 3.75 3.24
C GLY A 56 8.50 2.94 4.35
N LEU A 57 8.11 1.69 4.10
CA LEU A 57 7.47 0.85 5.09
C LEU A 57 8.46 0.20 6.04
N LYS A 58 8.23 0.37 7.35
CA LYS A 58 9.04 -0.20 8.44
C LYS A 58 9.20 -1.73 8.46
N TRP A 59 8.43 -2.46 7.66
CA TRP A 59 8.48 -3.93 7.60
C TRP A 59 9.32 -4.45 6.43
N VAL A 60 9.71 -3.57 5.51
CA VAL A 60 10.46 -3.91 4.30
C VAL A 60 11.94 -3.68 4.59
N ASP A 61 12.76 -4.72 4.42
CA ASP A 61 14.20 -4.64 4.67
C ASP A 61 14.98 -4.39 3.37
N GLU A 62 14.55 -5.00 2.27
CA GLU A 62 15.15 -4.84 0.94
C GLU A 62 14.07 -4.75 -0.14
N VAL A 63 14.35 -3.99 -1.20
CA VAL A 63 13.48 -3.87 -2.37
C VAL A 63 14.24 -4.27 -3.62
N ILE A 64 13.67 -5.21 -4.39
CA ILE A 64 14.15 -5.62 -5.71
C ILE A 64 13.33 -4.86 -6.76
N PRO A 65 13.92 -3.90 -7.49
CA PRO A 65 13.23 -3.23 -8.59
C PRO A 65 13.11 -4.15 -9.81
N ASN A 66 12.16 -3.82 -10.70
CA ASN A 66 11.95 -4.47 -11.99
C ASN A 66 11.76 -5.99 -11.88
N ALA A 67 11.01 -6.42 -10.87
CA ALA A 67 10.64 -7.82 -10.73
C ALA A 67 9.71 -8.25 -11.89
N PRO A 68 9.83 -9.50 -12.37
CA PRO A 68 8.90 -10.03 -13.38
C PRO A 68 7.50 -10.22 -12.79
N TYR A 69 6.47 -10.23 -13.64
CA TYR A 69 5.10 -10.47 -13.18
C TYR A 69 4.86 -11.91 -12.71
N ALA A 70 5.45 -12.87 -13.44
CA ALA A 70 5.39 -14.30 -13.12
C ALA A 70 6.75 -14.78 -12.61
N ILE A 71 6.74 -15.65 -11.59
CA ILE A 71 7.97 -16.27 -11.10
C ILE A 71 8.43 -17.32 -12.11
N ASN A 72 9.38 -16.96 -12.97
CA ASN A 72 10.04 -17.85 -13.90
C ASN A 72 11.25 -18.56 -13.28
N GLU A 73 11.80 -19.58 -13.95
CA GLU A 73 12.91 -20.38 -13.41
C GLU A 73 14.17 -19.55 -13.12
N GLN A 74 14.51 -18.60 -13.98
CA GLN A 74 15.71 -17.77 -13.83
C GLN A 74 15.58 -16.88 -12.59
N PHE A 75 14.46 -16.18 -12.45
CA PHE A 75 14.20 -15.32 -11.31
C PHE A 75 14.09 -16.12 -10.02
N MET A 76 13.41 -17.28 -10.04
CA MET A 76 13.35 -18.18 -8.89
C MET A 76 14.73 -18.64 -8.42
N ARG A 77 15.66 -18.92 -9.34
CA ARG A 77 17.05 -19.25 -9.00
C ARG A 77 17.75 -18.06 -8.36
N SER A 78 17.59 -16.85 -8.88
CA SER A 78 18.17 -15.64 -8.26
C SER A 78 17.61 -15.43 -6.85
N LEU A 79 16.28 -15.50 -6.66
CA LEU A 79 15.65 -15.38 -5.35
C LEU A 79 16.23 -16.37 -4.33
N PHE A 80 16.37 -17.65 -4.69
CA PHE A 80 16.78 -18.69 -3.75
C PHE A 80 18.29 -18.81 -3.56
N ASN A 81 19.07 -18.59 -4.62
CA ASN A 81 20.52 -18.81 -4.59
C ASN A 81 21.29 -17.53 -4.28
N GLU A 82 20.85 -16.39 -4.81
CA GLU A 82 21.53 -15.09 -4.66
C GLU A 82 20.98 -14.35 -3.45
N HIS A 83 19.67 -14.10 -3.42
CA HIS A 83 18.99 -13.39 -2.31
C HIS A 83 18.67 -14.27 -1.09
N LYS A 84 18.99 -15.57 -1.15
CA LYS A 84 18.77 -16.55 -0.06
C LYS A 84 17.33 -16.57 0.47
N ILE A 85 16.33 -16.28 -0.37
CA ILE A 85 14.93 -16.26 0.02
C ILE A 85 14.46 -17.66 0.41
N ASP A 86 13.83 -17.77 1.58
CA ASP A 86 13.31 -19.03 2.10
C ASP A 86 11.95 -19.43 1.51
N TYR A 87 11.03 -18.46 1.41
CA TYR A 87 9.67 -18.65 0.93
C TYR A 87 9.20 -17.40 0.17
N ILE A 88 8.43 -17.62 -0.89
CA ILE A 88 7.67 -16.57 -1.57
C ILE A 88 6.30 -16.46 -0.87
N ILE A 89 5.88 -15.25 -0.55
CA ILE A 89 4.62 -14.96 0.14
C ILE A 89 3.77 -14.07 -0.74
N HIS A 90 2.49 -14.40 -0.89
CA HIS A 90 1.50 -13.56 -1.56
C HIS A 90 0.13 -13.68 -0.86
N GLY A 91 -0.82 -12.80 -1.22
CA GLY A 91 -2.22 -12.89 -0.81
C GLY A 91 -2.90 -14.18 -1.26
N ASP A 92 -4.07 -14.45 -0.70
CA ASP A 92 -4.94 -15.59 -1.00
C ASP A 92 -5.79 -15.42 -2.27
N ASP A 93 -5.70 -14.26 -2.94
CA ASP A 93 -6.31 -14.03 -4.24
C ASP A 93 -5.67 -14.92 -5.34
N PRO A 94 -6.45 -15.41 -6.31
CA PRO A 94 -5.91 -16.10 -7.48
C PRO A 94 -4.98 -15.19 -8.31
N CYS A 95 -3.75 -15.64 -8.55
CA CYS A 95 -2.76 -14.92 -9.35
C CYS A 95 -2.62 -15.56 -10.73
N LEU A 96 -3.63 -15.35 -11.57
CA LEU A 96 -3.67 -15.95 -12.90
C LEU A 96 -3.02 -15.02 -13.94
N LEU A 97 -2.28 -15.63 -14.86
CA LEU A 97 -1.76 -14.99 -16.06
C LEU A 97 -2.85 -14.94 -17.15
N PRO A 98 -2.66 -14.15 -18.23
CA PRO A 98 -3.65 -14.05 -19.32
C PRO A 98 -4.02 -15.39 -19.97
N ASP A 99 -3.13 -16.39 -19.92
CA ASP A 99 -3.37 -17.75 -20.40
C ASP A 99 -4.09 -18.67 -19.39
N GLY A 100 -4.43 -18.15 -18.21
CA GLY A 100 -5.08 -18.87 -17.12
C GLY A 100 -4.14 -19.67 -16.21
N THR A 101 -2.83 -19.64 -16.46
CA THR A 101 -1.84 -20.31 -15.61
C THR A 101 -1.53 -19.52 -14.34
N ASP A 102 -1.05 -20.20 -13.31
CA ASP A 102 -0.74 -19.60 -12.00
C ASP A 102 0.66 -18.99 -11.99
N ALA A 103 0.76 -17.68 -11.74
CA ALA A 103 2.00 -16.91 -11.72
C ALA A 103 3.04 -17.43 -10.71
N TYR A 104 2.60 -18.22 -9.72
CA TYR A 104 3.44 -18.80 -8.67
C TYR A 104 3.53 -20.34 -8.74
N ALA A 105 3.12 -20.96 -9.85
CA ALA A 105 3.12 -22.42 -10.00
C ALA A 105 4.48 -23.07 -9.67
N LEU A 106 5.59 -22.46 -10.11
CA LEU A 106 6.94 -22.97 -9.83
C LEU A 106 7.27 -22.94 -8.33
N ALA A 107 6.98 -21.83 -7.66
CA ALA A 107 7.21 -21.67 -6.22
C ALA A 107 6.35 -22.65 -5.39
N LYS A 108 5.10 -22.85 -5.79
CA LYS A 108 4.18 -23.83 -5.18
C LYS A 108 4.67 -25.26 -5.36
N LYS A 109 5.09 -25.64 -6.58
CA LYS A 109 5.65 -26.96 -6.87
C LYS A 109 6.93 -27.24 -6.08
N ALA A 110 7.73 -26.21 -5.81
CA ALA A 110 8.92 -26.31 -4.97
C ALA A 110 8.63 -26.39 -3.46
N GLY A 111 7.36 -26.24 -3.04
CA GLY A 111 6.99 -26.20 -1.62
C GLY A 111 7.44 -24.92 -0.89
N ARG A 112 7.79 -23.86 -1.63
CA ARG A 112 8.35 -22.61 -1.10
C ARG A 112 7.41 -21.42 -1.29
N TYR A 113 6.11 -21.67 -1.18
CA TYR A 113 5.07 -20.65 -1.29
C TYR A 113 4.19 -20.63 -0.03
N LYS A 114 3.91 -19.45 0.51
CA LYS A 114 3.03 -19.23 1.66
C LYS A 114 1.97 -18.18 1.33
N GLN A 115 0.80 -18.32 1.94
CA GLN A 115 -0.32 -17.40 1.75
C GLN A 115 -0.61 -16.59 3.01
N ILE A 116 -1.04 -15.36 2.81
CA ILE A 116 -1.53 -14.45 3.85
C ILE A 116 -2.92 -13.94 3.48
N LYS A 117 -3.71 -13.59 4.49
CA LYS A 117 -5.10 -13.15 4.26
C LYS A 117 -5.15 -11.75 3.67
N ARG A 118 -6.02 -11.55 2.69
CA ARG A 118 -6.40 -10.23 2.19
C ARG A 118 -6.92 -9.33 3.32
N THR A 119 -6.66 -8.03 3.20
CA THR A 119 -7.16 -7.02 4.13
C THR A 119 -8.54 -6.54 3.68
N GLU A 120 -9.54 -6.67 4.54
CA GLU A 120 -10.91 -6.19 4.28
C GLU A 120 -11.02 -4.66 4.37
N GLY A 121 -12.01 -4.11 3.66
CA GLY A 121 -12.37 -2.69 3.72
C GLY A 121 -11.55 -1.74 2.83
N VAL A 122 -10.61 -2.26 2.01
CA VAL A 122 -9.84 -1.44 1.06
C VAL A 122 -9.39 -2.25 -0.16
N SER A 123 -9.38 -1.59 -1.31
CA SER A 123 -8.69 -2.03 -2.53
C SER A 123 -8.38 -0.81 -3.40
N SER A 124 -7.46 -0.94 -4.37
CA SER A 124 -7.23 0.12 -5.35
C SER A 124 -8.50 0.49 -6.13
N THR A 125 -9.34 -0.50 -6.48
CA THR A 125 -10.65 -0.28 -7.13
C THR A 125 -11.60 0.56 -6.27
N ASP A 126 -11.67 0.26 -4.98
CA ASP A 126 -12.47 1.01 -4.01
C ASP A 126 -11.96 2.46 -3.87
N ILE A 127 -10.63 2.66 -3.78
CA ILE A 127 -10.04 4.01 -3.74
C ILE A 127 -10.35 4.78 -5.02
N VAL A 128 -10.17 4.19 -6.20
CA VAL A 128 -10.53 4.82 -7.49
C VAL A 128 -12.01 5.18 -7.52
N GLY A 129 -12.88 4.28 -7.07
CA GLY A 129 -14.32 4.54 -6.95
C GLY A 129 -14.63 5.77 -6.09
N ARG A 130 -13.97 5.90 -4.92
CA ARG A 130 -14.12 7.08 -4.05
C ARG A 130 -13.66 8.37 -4.73
N ILE A 131 -12.53 8.36 -5.44
CA ILE A 131 -12.02 9.52 -6.19
C ILE A 131 -13.03 9.94 -7.25
N LEU A 132 -13.56 8.99 -8.03
CA LEU A 132 -14.54 9.26 -9.08
C LEU A 132 -15.84 9.83 -8.51
N SER A 133 -16.37 9.25 -7.42
CA SER A 133 -17.56 9.78 -6.75
C SER A 133 -17.35 11.21 -6.23
N SER A 134 -16.18 11.50 -5.64
CA SER A 134 -15.85 12.86 -5.19
C SER A 134 -15.79 13.87 -6.35
N ALA A 135 -15.24 13.47 -7.50
CA ALA A 135 -15.17 14.33 -8.69
C ALA A 135 -16.56 14.62 -9.29
N GLU A 136 -17.45 13.63 -9.35
CA GLU A 136 -18.83 13.81 -9.81
C GLU A 136 -19.59 14.84 -8.97
N HIS A 137 -19.40 14.83 -7.65
CA HIS A 137 -20.01 15.82 -6.75
C HIS A 137 -19.53 17.25 -7.01
N THR A 138 -18.24 17.45 -7.29
CA THR A 138 -17.70 18.76 -7.67
C THR A 138 -18.31 19.26 -8.99
N LEU A 139 -18.40 18.39 -10.00
CA LEU A 139 -18.94 18.75 -11.32
C LEU A 139 -20.43 19.09 -11.31
N VAL A 140 -21.23 18.46 -10.43
CA VAL A 140 -22.66 18.79 -10.25
C VAL A 140 -22.81 20.13 -9.52
N SER A 141 -21.95 20.43 -8.55
CA SER A 141 -21.99 21.70 -7.82
C SER A 141 -21.60 22.90 -8.70
N GLU A 142 -20.81 22.69 -9.75
CA GLU A 142 -20.42 23.75 -10.71
C GLU A 142 -21.44 23.99 -11.83
N LYS A 143 -22.40 23.07 -12.06
CA LYS A 143 -23.28 23.08 -13.24
C LYS A 143 -24.75 23.44 -13.03
N GLY A 144 -25.18 23.88 -11.85
CA GLY A 144 -26.58 24.32 -11.72
C GLY A 144 -26.99 24.84 -10.37
N ASP A 145 -27.01 26.16 -10.27
CA ASP A 145 -28.02 26.87 -9.48
C ASP A 145 -29.05 27.42 -10.49
N GLU A 146 -30.16 26.69 -10.64
CA GLU A 146 -31.51 27.16 -11.01
C GLU A 146 -32.39 25.94 -11.37
N SER A 147 -32.88 25.23 -10.35
CA SER A 147 -34.29 24.83 -10.22
C SER A 147 -34.49 23.70 -9.18
N SER A 148 -35.29 24.05 -8.17
CA SER A 148 -36.30 23.19 -7.54
C SER A 148 -35.86 21.94 -6.77
N LEU A 149 -35.69 22.13 -5.46
CA LEU A 149 -36.26 21.31 -4.38
C LEU A 149 -36.26 19.78 -4.57
N ASN A 150 -35.17 19.15 -4.12
CA ASN A 150 -35.30 17.96 -3.28
C ASN A 150 -34.10 17.92 -2.31
N HIS A 151 -34.30 18.52 -1.15
CA HIS A 151 -33.32 18.57 -0.07
C HIS A 151 -33.22 17.16 0.56
N LYS A 152 -32.54 16.24 -0.13
CA LYS A 152 -31.81 15.19 0.59
C LYS A 152 -30.60 15.89 1.17
N GLN A 153 -30.66 16.21 2.46
CA GLN A 153 -29.45 16.35 3.26
C GLN A 153 -28.65 15.06 3.06
N CYS A 154 -27.65 15.09 2.17
CA CYS A 154 -26.62 14.06 2.15
C CYS A 154 -25.74 14.36 3.36
N GLU A 155 -26.12 13.82 4.52
CA GLU A 155 -25.12 13.48 5.51
C GLU A 155 -24.01 12.72 4.77
N GLY A 156 -22.80 13.30 4.75
CA GLY A 156 -21.64 12.75 4.06
C GLY A 156 -21.36 11.34 4.60
N SER A 157 -21.97 10.35 3.96
CA SER A 157 -21.92 8.96 4.37
C SER A 157 -20.48 8.49 4.22
N HIS A 158 -19.88 8.01 5.31
CA HIS A 158 -18.61 7.31 5.26
C HIS A 158 -18.67 6.21 4.18
N ILE A 159 -18.05 6.45 3.02
CA ILE A 159 -17.99 5.46 1.94
C ILE A 159 -17.06 4.30 2.36
N SER A 160 -16.14 4.56 3.29
CA SER A 160 -15.22 3.54 3.81
C SER A 160 -15.93 2.53 4.70
N GLN A 161 -15.79 1.25 4.36
CA GLN A 161 -16.22 0.12 5.20
C GLN A 161 -15.11 -0.33 6.18
N PHE A 162 -14.06 0.48 6.37
CA PHE A 162 -12.98 0.15 7.28
C PHE A 162 -13.44 0.16 8.73
N LEU A 163 -13.18 -0.94 9.45
CA LEU A 163 -13.47 -1.08 10.87
C LEU A 163 -12.17 -0.94 11.70
N PRO A 164 -11.88 0.25 12.26
CA PRO A 164 -10.72 0.41 13.12
C PRO A 164 -10.92 -0.40 14.40
N THR A 165 -9.95 -1.24 14.74
CA THR A 165 -9.91 -1.96 16.02
C THR A 165 -8.62 -1.62 16.76
N SER A 166 -8.67 -1.63 18.09
CA SER A 166 -7.47 -1.47 18.92
C SER A 166 -6.36 -2.45 18.51
N ARG A 167 -6.74 -3.68 18.16
CA ARG A 167 -5.81 -4.70 17.63
C ARG A 167 -5.09 -4.25 16.36
N ARG A 168 -5.80 -3.66 15.39
CA ARG A 168 -5.18 -3.13 14.16
C ARG A 168 -4.22 -1.99 14.45
N ILE A 169 -4.58 -1.07 15.35
CA ILE A 169 -3.72 0.04 15.76
C ILE A 169 -2.43 -0.49 16.38
N VAL A 170 -2.52 -1.43 17.32
CA VAL A 170 -1.34 -2.05 17.96
C VAL A 170 -0.46 -2.74 16.93
N GLN A 171 -1.02 -3.50 16.00
CA GLN A 171 -0.27 -4.17 14.91
C GLN A 171 0.51 -3.19 14.01
N PHE A 172 0.00 -1.97 13.82
CA PHE A 172 0.64 -0.92 13.00
C PHE A 172 1.54 0.01 13.83
N SER A 173 1.42 0.01 15.15
CA SER A 173 2.26 0.78 16.05
C SER A 173 3.68 0.20 16.18
N ASN A 174 4.64 1.02 16.61
CA ASN A 174 5.96 0.56 17.05
C ASN A 174 6.02 0.31 18.58
N GLY A 175 4.99 0.71 19.33
CA GLY A 175 4.94 0.57 20.80
C GLY A 175 6.01 1.33 21.57
N LYS A 176 6.80 2.20 20.92
CA LYS A 176 7.91 2.94 21.52
C LYS A 176 7.59 4.44 21.54
N GLY A 177 7.79 5.08 22.69
CA GLY A 177 7.75 6.53 22.85
C GLY A 177 9.14 7.17 22.75
N PRO A 178 9.22 8.51 22.79
CA PRO A 178 10.50 9.22 22.86
C PRO A 178 11.24 8.86 24.16
N GLY A 179 12.58 8.72 24.07
CA GLY A 179 13.42 8.58 25.25
C GLY A 179 13.50 9.89 26.07
N PRO A 180 13.99 9.85 27.33
CA PRO A 180 13.98 11.00 28.23
C PRO A 180 14.63 12.29 27.68
N ASN A 181 15.61 12.15 26.79
CA ASN A 181 16.36 13.27 26.19
C ASN A 181 16.23 13.32 24.65
N ALA A 182 15.24 12.62 24.08
CA ALA A 182 15.06 12.55 22.64
C ALA A 182 14.61 13.90 22.07
N ARG A 183 15.24 14.36 20.99
CA ARG A 183 14.73 15.50 20.23
C ARG A 183 13.46 15.08 19.48
N VAL A 184 12.32 15.57 19.95
CA VAL A 184 11.01 15.29 19.32
C VAL A 184 10.74 16.32 18.23
N VAL A 185 10.45 15.83 17.02
CA VAL A 185 10.00 16.63 15.88
C VAL A 185 8.52 16.39 15.70
N TYR A 186 7.75 17.46 15.48
CA TYR A 186 6.33 17.39 15.18
C TYR A 186 6.08 17.88 13.76
N ILE A 187 5.22 17.16 13.04
CA ILE A 187 4.68 17.56 11.74
C ILE A 187 3.22 17.12 11.69
N ASP A 188 2.37 17.90 11.04
CA ASP A 188 0.96 17.59 10.90
C ASP A 188 0.42 17.88 9.50
N GLY A 189 -0.73 17.29 9.23
CA GLY A 189 -1.37 17.37 7.92
C GLY A 189 -2.59 16.48 7.81
N ALA A 190 -3.25 16.55 6.67
CA ALA A 190 -4.32 15.62 6.32
C ALA A 190 -3.77 14.20 6.07
N PHE A 191 -2.63 14.11 5.37
CA PHE A 191 -2.06 12.84 4.89
C PHE A 191 -3.06 11.96 4.12
N ASP A 192 -4.03 12.59 3.45
CA ASP A 192 -4.99 11.90 2.58
C ASP A 192 -4.29 11.32 1.36
N LEU A 193 -4.74 10.14 0.89
CA LEU A 193 -4.09 9.33 -0.14
C LEU A 193 -2.56 9.27 0.02
N PHE A 194 -2.09 8.79 1.17
CA PHE A 194 -0.67 8.73 1.52
C PHE A 194 0.23 8.26 0.36
N HIS A 195 1.13 9.14 -0.11
CA HIS A 195 1.87 9.01 -1.37
C HIS A 195 3.36 9.35 -1.20
N ALA A 196 4.16 9.21 -2.27
CA ALA A 196 5.62 9.35 -2.21
C ALA A 196 6.09 10.70 -1.64
N GLY A 197 5.43 11.80 -2.00
CA GLY A 197 5.69 13.12 -1.38
C GLY A 197 5.54 13.14 0.16
N HIS A 198 4.53 12.46 0.71
CA HIS A 198 4.38 12.30 2.17
C HIS A 198 5.52 11.46 2.77
N VAL A 199 6.01 10.45 2.06
CA VAL A 199 7.18 9.67 2.50
C VAL A 199 8.41 10.56 2.58
N GLU A 200 8.68 11.38 1.57
CA GLU A 200 9.89 12.23 1.53
C GLU A 200 9.87 13.35 2.58
N ILE A 201 8.72 14.00 2.81
CA ILE A 201 8.61 15.01 3.87
C ILE A 201 8.76 14.38 5.26
N LEU A 202 8.21 13.19 5.49
CA LEU A 202 8.36 12.49 6.77
C LEU A 202 9.79 11.99 6.98
N LYS A 203 10.48 11.51 5.94
CA LYS A 203 11.92 11.18 6.00
C LYS A 203 12.75 12.40 6.37
N SER A 204 12.50 13.53 5.72
CA SER A 204 13.18 14.80 6.00
C SER A 204 12.93 15.26 7.44
N ALA A 205 11.68 15.23 7.91
CA ALA A 205 11.33 15.58 9.28
C ALA A 205 11.98 14.63 10.30
N ARG A 206 12.01 13.32 10.01
CA ARG A 206 12.64 12.31 10.87
C ARG A 206 14.15 12.52 11.03
N GLN A 207 14.84 13.13 10.06
CA GLN A 207 16.27 13.46 10.15
C GLN A 207 16.56 14.62 11.12
N LEU A 208 15.56 15.45 11.45
CA LEU A 208 15.74 16.63 12.31
C LEU A 208 15.72 16.31 13.81
N GLY A 209 15.45 15.06 14.21
CA GLY A 209 15.45 14.64 15.61
C GLY A 209 15.43 13.12 15.79
N ASP A 210 15.23 12.68 17.03
CA ASP A 210 15.30 11.26 17.41
C ASP A 210 13.93 10.57 17.36
N PHE A 211 12.86 11.37 17.47
CA PHE A 211 11.48 10.89 17.45
C PHE A 211 10.61 11.83 16.61
N LEU A 212 9.82 11.24 15.69
CA LEU A 212 8.88 11.99 14.86
C LEU A 212 7.45 11.71 15.34
N LEU A 213 6.73 12.77 15.73
CA LEU A 213 5.32 12.75 16.03
C LEU A 213 4.55 13.33 14.84
N VAL A 214 3.60 12.57 14.30
CA VAL A 214 2.79 12.98 13.14
C VAL A 214 1.36 13.23 13.59
N GLY A 215 0.91 14.49 13.54
CA GLY A 215 -0.47 14.87 13.79
C GLY A 215 -1.33 14.63 12.55
N ILE A 216 -2.49 14.00 12.72
CA ILE A 216 -3.47 13.79 11.64
C ILE A 216 -4.67 14.68 11.91
N TYR A 217 -5.02 15.54 10.96
CA TYR A 217 -6.21 16.38 11.07
C TYR A 217 -7.48 15.54 11.10
N PRO A 218 -8.50 15.93 11.90
CA PRO A 218 -9.79 15.27 11.84
C PRO A 218 -10.49 15.60 10.51
N ASP A 219 -11.34 14.69 10.03
CA ASP A 219 -12.00 14.80 8.72
C ASP A 219 -12.69 16.16 8.49
N HIS A 220 -13.29 16.76 9.53
CA HIS A 220 -13.97 18.05 9.43
C HIS A 220 -13.05 19.25 9.22
N THR A 221 -11.75 19.12 9.50
CA THR A 221 -10.74 20.17 9.26
C THR A 221 -10.19 20.13 7.84
N VAL A 222 -10.24 18.98 7.17
CA VAL A 222 -9.70 18.77 5.82
C VAL A 222 -10.71 19.15 4.72
N ARG A 223 -12.01 19.18 5.06
CA ARG A 223 -13.12 19.51 4.14
C ARG A 223 -13.16 20.98 3.74
#